data_AF-A0A0G0QMJ6-F1
#
_entry.id   AF-A0A0G0QMJ6-F1
#
_cell.length_a   1.000
_cell.length_b   1.000
_cell.length_c   1.000
_cell.angle_alpha   90.00
_cell.angle_beta   90.00
_cell.angle_gamma   90.00
#
_symmetry.space_group_name_H-M   'P 1'
#
loop_
_entity.id
_entity.type
_entity.pdbx_description
1 polymer ?
#
loop_
_entity_poly.entity_id
_entity_poly.type
_entity_poly.pdbx_seq_one_letter_code
_entity_poly.pdbx_strand_id
1 'polypeptide(L)'
;MDIKLISKVKDLKPGVKTIIKTWARACTITPEMVGFTFGVHNGREHIPVFVTEDMVGHRLGEFSPTRKFVRHGGKMQREIEKG
;
A
#
# COMPACT_ATOMS: atom_id res chain seq x y z
N MET A 1 -0.81 4.55 -15.59
CA MET A 1 0.47 3.88 -15.25
C MET A 1 1.51 4.95 -14.97
N ASP A 2 2.31 4.81 -13.92
CA ASP A 2 3.46 5.70 -13.64
C ASP A 2 4.75 5.08 -14.17
N ILE A 3 5.34 5.71 -15.19
CA ILE A 3 6.53 5.21 -15.91
C ILE A 3 7.74 5.08 -14.98
N LYS A 4 7.90 6.01 -14.00
CA LYS A 4 9.03 5.98 -13.06
C LYS A 4 8.89 4.83 -12.07
N LEU A 5 7.67 4.48 -11.70
CA LEU A 5 7.40 3.36 -10.79
C LEU A 5 7.70 2.03 -11.48
N ILE A 6 7.25 1.86 -12.73
CA ILE A 6 7.47 0.65 -13.51
C ILE A 6 8.97 0.41 -13.75
N SER A 7 9.74 1.46 -14.07
CA SER A 7 11.20 1.32 -14.24
C SER A 7 11.87 0.74 -12.99
N LYS A 8 11.49 1.21 -11.80
CA LYS A 8 12.05 0.70 -10.54
C LYS A 8 11.69 -0.76 -10.26
N VAL A 9 10.51 -1.19 -10.70
CA VAL A 9 10.08 -2.60 -10.55
C VAL A 9 10.88 -3.50 -11.49
N LYS A 10 11.14 -3.06 -12.72
CA LYS A 10 11.92 -3.82 -13.71
C LYS A 10 13.36 -4.11 -13.28
N ASP A 11 13.96 -3.19 -12.53
CA ASP A 11 15.34 -3.34 -12.04
C ASP A 11 15.44 -4.26 -10.82
N LEU A 12 14.31 -4.70 -10.26
CA LEU A 12 14.24 -5.52 -9.05
C LEU A 12 13.75 -6.93 -9.37
N LYS A 13 14.35 -7.93 -8.70
CA LYS A 13 13.88 -9.31 -8.78
C LYS A 13 12.72 -9.54 -7.79
N PRO A 14 11.67 -10.27 -8.18
CA PRO A 14 10.61 -10.71 -7.26
C PRO A 14 11.22 -11.44 -6.05
N GLY A 15 10.70 -11.20 -4.85
CA GLY A 15 11.17 -11.84 -3.61
C GLY A 15 12.31 -11.13 -2.87
N VAL A 16 12.90 -10.08 -3.45
CA VAL A 16 13.78 -9.18 -2.69
C VAL A 16 12.92 -8.38 -1.72
N LYS A 17 13.27 -8.39 -0.42
CA LYS A 17 12.57 -7.64 0.65
C LYS A 17 12.81 -6.11 0.59
N THR A 18 12.83 -5.53 -0.60
CA THR A 18 12.97 -4.09 -0.80
C THR A 18 11.61 -3.44 -0.89
N ILE A 19 11.35 -2.47 -0.02
CA ILE A 19 10.12 -1.67 -0.06
C ILE A 19 10.30 -0.54 -1.08
N ILE A 20 9.51 -0.57 -2.16
CA ILE A 20 9.52 0.47 -3.19
C ILE A 20 8.63 1.63 -2.73
N LYS A 21 9.24 2.72 -2.28
CA LYS A 21 8.50 3.92 -1.86
C LYS A 21 7.91 4.66 -3.06
N THR A 22 6.64 5.04 -2.96
CA THR A 22 5.90 5.73 -4.02
C THR A 22 4.85 6.70 -3.47
N TRP A 23 4.68 7.81 -4.19
CA TRP A 23 3.57 8.77 -4.02
C TRP A 23 2.47 8.58 -5.07
N ALA A 24 2.67 7.68 -6.02
CA ALA A 24 1.78 7.46 -7.15
C ALA A 24 0.53 6.66 -6.75
N ARG A 25 -0.29 7.21 -5.85
CA ARG A 25 -1.53 6.57 -5.36
C ARG A 25 -2.53 6.28 -6.48
N ALA A 26 -2.53 7.08 -7.55
CA ALA A 26 -3.39 6.89 -8.71
C ALA A 26 -2.88 5.82 -9.69
N CYS A 27 -1.70 5.23 -9.45
CA CYS A 27 -1.17 4.19 -10.33
C CYS A 27 -1.99 2.91 -10.18
N THR A 28 -2.46 2.40 -11.31
CA THR A 28 -3.06 1.07 -11.44
C THR A 28 -1.98 0.00 -11.24
N ILE A 29 -2.32 -1.04 -10.49
CA ILE A 29 -1.49 -2.21 -10.25
C ILE A 29 -1.50 -3.09 -11.50
N THR A 30 -0.31 -3.48 -11.96
CA THR A 30 -0.10 -4.30 -13.14
C THR A 30 0.39 -5.69 -12.74
N PRO A 31 0.25 -6.72 -13.59
CA PRO A 31 0.74 -8.06 -13.28
C PRO A 31 2.23 -8.11 -12.90
N GLU A 32 3.06 -7.25 -13.52
CA GLU A 32 4.50 -7.14 -13.23
C GLU A 32 4.80 -6.68 -11.78
N MET A 33 3.83 -6.10 -11.08
CA MET A 33 3.98 -5.61 -9.70
C MET A 33 3.68 -6.67 -8.64
N VAL A 34 3.15 -7.83 -9.04
CA VAL A 34 2.81 -8.92 -8.11
C VAL A 34 4.07 -9.48 -7.44
N GLY A 35 4.01 -9.71 -6.14
CA GLY A 35 5.13 -10.22 -5.35
C GLY A 35 6.11 -9.14 -4.85
N PHE A 36 5.85 -7.86 -5.13
CA PHE A 36 6.61 -6.74 -4.59
C PHE A 36 5.87 -6.04 -3.44
N THR A 37 6.65 -5.40 -2.57
CA THR A 37 6.10 -4.54 -1.50
C THR A 37 6.29 -3.07 -1.87
N PHE A 38 5.21 -2.32 -1.92
CA PHE A 38 5.22 -0.88 -2.17
C PHE A 38 4.95 -0.12 -0.88
N GLY A 39 5.81 0.84 -0.54
CA GLY A 39 5.50 1.82 0.48
C GLY A 39 4.66 2.92 -0.17
N VAL A 40 3.35 2.91 0.00
CA VAL A 40 2.44 3.88 -0.63
C VAL A 40 2.16 5.03 0.35
N HIS A 41 2.50 6.26 -0.04
CA HIS A 41 2.30 7.43 0.80
C HIS A 41 0.81 7.72 1.06
N ASN A 42 0.39 7.87 2.32
CA ASN A 42 -0.99 8.17 2.69
C ASN A 42 -1.26 9.64 3.05
N GLY A 43 -0.26 10.51 2.92
CA GLY A 43 -0.30 11.91 3.36
C GLY A 43 0.52 12.20 4.61
N ARG A 44 0.95 11.16 5.33
CA ARG A 44 1.82 11.26 6.51
C ARG A 44 3.00 10.31 6.46
N GLU A 45 2.76 9.06 6.09
CA GLU A 45 3.75 8.00 6.07
C GLU A 45 3.57 7.08 4.86
N HIS A 46 4.55 6.21 4.62
CA HIS A 46 4.46 5.20 3.56
C HIS A 46 3.97 3.89 4.16
N ILE A 47 2.76 3.49 3.79
CA ILE A 47 2.16 2.23 4.24
C ILE A 47 2.69 1.09 3.36
N PRO A 48 3.29 0.03 3.93
CA PRO A 48 3.73 -1.12 3.16
C PRO A 48 2.53 -1.93 2.65
N VAL A 49 2.44 -2.09 1.34
CA VAL A 49 1.43 -2.86 0.64
C VAL A 49 2.14 -3.97 -0.13
N PHE A 50 1.92 -5.23 0.29
CA PHE A 50 2.37 -6.39 -0.47
C PHE A 50 1.33 -6.72 -1.55
N VAL A 51 1.76 -6.68 -2.81
CA VAL A 51 0.85 -6.82 -3.95
C VAL A 51 0.65 -8.29 -4.31
N THR A 52 -0.61 -8.71 -4.36
CA THR A 52 -1.07 -10.04 -4.77
C THR A 52 -1.80 -9.98 -6.11
N GLU A 53 -2.07 -11.13 -6.73
CA GLU A 53 -2.73 -11.21 -8.04
C GLU A 53 -4.13 -10.58 -8.05
N ASP A 54 -4.89 -10.76 -6.96
CA ASP A 54 -6.24 -10.19 -6.81
C ASP A 54 -6.27 -8.66 -6.80
N MET A 55 -5.13 -8.01 -6.55
CA MET A 55 -5.03 -6.55 -6.53
C MET A 55 -4.78 -5.96 -7.94
N VAL A 56 -4.52 -6.79 -8.95
CA VAL A 56 -4.29 -6.33 -10.32
C VAL A 56 -5.54 -5.61 -10.86
N GLY A 57 -5.35 -4.44 -11.46
CA GLY A 57 -6.44 -3.58 -11.95
C GLY A 57 -6.94 -2.54 -10.95
N HIS A 58 -6.68 -2.71 -9.65
CA HIS A 58 -6.95 -1.69 -8.64
C HIS A 58 -5.88 -0.59 -8.62
N ARG A 59 -6.15 0.52 -7.92
CA ARG A 59 -5.16 1.58 -7.68
C ARG A 59 -4.43 1.37 -6.36
N LEU A 60 -3.12 1.65 -6.34
CA LEU A 60 -2.28 1.57 -5.13
C LEU A 60 -2.85 2.36 -3.93
N GLY A 61 -3.51 3.48 -4.20
CA GLY A 61 -4.12 4.32 -3.18
C GLY A 61 -5.30 3.68 -2.44
N GLU A 62 -5.95 2.67 -3.01
CA GLU A 62 -7.05 1.94 -2.36
C GLU A 62 -6.56 1.14 -1.15
N PHE A 63 -5.30 0.71 -1.17
CA PHE A 63 -4.66 -0.07 -0.12
C PHE A 63 -3.87 0.79 0.89
N SER A 64 -3.93 2.12 0.76
CA SER A 64 -3.23 3.08 1.63
C SER A 64 -4.19 4.16 2.12
N PRO A 65 -4.89 3.92 3.26
CA PRO A 65 -5.93 4.81 3.78
C PRO A 65 -5.33 6.12 4.30
N THR A 66 -5.98 7.24 3.95
CA THR A 66 -5.49 8.61 4.24
C THR A 66 -5.94 9.18 5.58
N ARG A 67 -6.96 8.58 6.21
CA ARG A 67 -7.48 9.01 7.51
C ARG A 67 -7.61 7.81 8.42
N LYS A 68 -7.16 7.98 9.67
CA LYS A 68 -7.44 7.02 10.74
C LYS A 68 -8.93 7.11 11.05
N PHE A 69 -9.65 6.01 10.85
CA PHE A 69 -11.03 5.93 11.30
C PHE A 69 -11.03 5.88 12.83
N VAL A 70 -11.68 6.85 13.45
CA VAL A 70 -11.90 6.87 14.90
C VAL A 70 -13.38 6.57 15.11
N ARG A 71 -13.70 5.36 15.60
CA ARG A 71 -15.06 5.09 16.07
C ARG A 71 -15.33 5.94 17.30
N HIS A 72 -16.54 6.49 17.39
CA HIS A 72 -17.08 7.03 18.64
C HIS A 72 -17.49 5.87 19.56
N GLY A 73 -16.52 5.08 20.02
CA GLY A 73 -16.69 4.11 21.09
C GLY A 73 -16.39 4.77 22.43
N GLY A 74 -17.30 4.65 23.40
CA GLY A 74 -17.06 5.08 24.78
C GLY A 74 -15.87 4.34 25.42
N LYS A 75 -15.50 4.73 26.65
CA LYS A 75 -14.35 4.14 27.39
C LYS A 75 -14.32 2.61 27.34
N MET A 76 -15.48 1.97 27.51
CA MET A 76 -15.63 0.51 27.52
C MET A 76 -15.15 -0.17 26.22
N GLN A 77 -15.47 0.39 25.05
CA GLN A 77 -15.04 -0.20 23.76
C GLN A 77 -13.52 -0.09 23.57
N ARG A 78 -12.93 1.03 24.02
CA ARG A 78 -11.47 1.24 23.96
C ARG A 78 -10.70 0.30 24.89
N GLU A 79 -11.32 -0.14 25.99
CA GLU A 79 -10.74 -1.10 26.93
C GLU A 79 -10.81 -2.53 26.36
N ILE A 80 -11.92 -2.89 25.71
CA ILE A 80 -12.09 -4.20 25.04
C ILE A 80 -11.10 -4.37 23.88
N GLU A 81 -10.83 -3.32 23.09
CA GLU A 81 -9.87 -3.39 21.95
C GLU A 81 -8.39 -3.39 22.38
N LYS A 82 -8.10 -3.12 23.66
CA LYS A 82 -6.73 -3.09 24.20
C LYS A 82 -6.33 -4.36 24.96
N GLY A 83 -7.29 -5.20 25.33
CA GLY A 83 -7.05 -6.53 25.91
C GLY A 83 -6.84 -7.57 24.83
#